data_AF-A0A1M3IPD2-F1
#
_entry.id   AF-A0A1M3IPD2-F1
#
_cell.length_a   1.000
_cell.length_b   1.000
_cell.length_c   1.000
_cell.angle_alpha   90.00
_cell.angle_beta   90.00
_cell.angle_gamma   90.00
#
_symmetry.space_group_name_H-M   'P 1'
#
loop_
_entity.id
_entity.type
_entity.pdbx_description
1 polymer ?
#
loop_
_entity_poly.entity_id
_entity_poly.type
_entity_poly.pdbx_seq_one_letter_code
_entity_poly.pdbx_strand_id
1 'polypeptide(L)'
;MLLFSLKKVFLVVFLVSFSLVNTAIVKSSQEKSSEEIHVMPPIDETQEGLRNQVVSDYIRARGNLNSGTLEHLLQSIAHEAHYFIDTHGTGGWNGNPSSNDPRVIGTVKHHYAKDLLEGLMKKHGQLPGKIKIECDYGHGGSFAAKADVALEDGEVLYFYDYKFGESGFNNQRRRQIKDSITKRQNPKFTDVRIIEIRG
;
A
#
# COMPACT_ATOMS: atom_id res chain seq x y z
N MET A 1 13.38 39.70 50.04
CA MET A 1 14.25 39.49 48.87
C MET A 1 14.61 37.99 48.68
N LEU A 2 13.61 37.09 48.79
CA LEU A 2 13.81 35.62 48.73
C LEU A 2 12.93 34.93 47.67
N LEU A 3 11.88 35.58 47.16
CA LEU A 3 11.00 35.02 46.11
C LEU A 3 11.56 35.09 44.68
N PHE A 4 12.58 35.93 44.42
CA PHE A 4 13.18 36.05 43.08
C PHE A 4 14.21 34.95 42.78
N SER A 5 14.71 34.24 43.82
CA SER A 5 15.69 33.16 43.65
C SER A 5 15.04 31.82 43.32
N LEU A 6 13.89 31.50 43.95
CA LEU A 6 13.19 30.22 43.70
C LEU A 6 12.71 30.06 42.25
N LYS A 7 12.27 31.14 41.58
CA LYS A 7 11.82 31.07 40.18
C LYS A 7 12.95 30.68 39.22
N LYS A 8 14.19 31.08 39.52
CA LYS A 8 15.37 30.73 38.70
C LYS A 8 15.82 29.29 38.95
N VAL A 9 15.75 28.83 40.20
CA VAL A 9 16.05 27.43 40.55
C VAL A 9 15.04 26.48 39.91
N PHE A 10 13.75 26.83 39.89
CA PHE A 10 12.72 26.02 39.26
C PHE A 10 12.93 25.88 37.74
N LEU A 11 13.32 26.98 37.08
CA LEU A 11 13.61 26.96 35.63
C LEU A 11 14.82 26.07 35.31
N VAL A 12 15.87 26.10 36.13
CA VAL A 12 17.06 25.27 35.93
C VAL A 12 16.76 23.79 36.17
N VAL A 13 16.02 23.45 37.23
CA VAL A 13 15.59 22.07 37.48
C VAL A 13 14.70 21.57 36.33
N PHE A 14 13.74 22.38 35.87
CA PHE A 14 12.85 21.99 34.77
C PHE A 14 13.61 21.76 33.45
N LEU A 15 14.63 22.58 33.14
CA LEU A 15 15.46 22.42 31.95
C LEU A 15 16.41 21.21 32.03
N VAL A 16 16.98 20.92 33.21
CA VAL A 16 17.82 19.72 33.41
C VAL A 16 16.97 18.44 33.38
N SER A 17 15.75 18.47 33.93
CA SER A 17 14.79 17.36 33.83
C SER A 17 14.33 17.14 32.39
N PHE A 18 14.06 18.20 31.61
CA PHE A 18 13.73 18.05 30.19
C PHE A 18 14.91 17.53 29.36
N SER A 19 16.14 17.91 29.71
CA SER A 19 17.35 17.39 29.05
C SER A 19 17.56 15.89 29.33
N LEU A 20 17.38 15.43 30.57
CA LEU A 20 17.50 14.01 30.92
C LEU A 20 16.37 13.16 30.32
N VAL A 21 15.13 13.68 30.28
CA VAL A 21 14.01 13.00 29.61
C VAL A 21 14.22 12.93 28.10
N ASN A 22 14.75 13.97 27.47
CA ASN A 22 15.13 13.91 26.05
C ASN A 22 16.32 12.99 25.80
N THR A 23 17.27 12.86 26.73
CA THR A 23 18.39 11.92 26.54
C THR A 23 17.92 10.46 26.68
N ALA A 24 16.93 10.18 27.53
CA ALA A 24 16.32 8.85 27.62
C ALA A 24 15.43 8.52 26.40
N ILE A 25 14.69 9.50 25.88
CA ILE A 25 13.88 9.35 24.65
C ILE A 25 14.77 9.28 23.40
N VAL A 26 15.94 9.93 23.40
CA VAL A 26 16.92 9.84 22.32
C VAL A 26 17.77 8.56 22.44
N LYS A 27 18.00 8.01 23.65
CA LYS A 27 18.61 6.67 23.81
C LYS A 27 17.64 5.52 23.53
N SER A 28 16.33 5.67 23.72
CA SER A 28 15.35 4.69 23.24
C SER A 28 15.13 4.76 21.73
N SER A 29 15.61 5.82 21.08
CA SER A 29 15.57 6.00 19.62
C SER A 29 16.84 5.50 18.91
N GLN A 30 17.78 4.90 19.66
CA GLN A 30 19.06 4.40 19.13
C GLN A 30 19.25 2.88 19.29
N GLU A 31 18.20 2.14 19.66
CA GLU A 31 18.13 0.68 19.57
C GLU A 31 16.80 0.26 18.92
N LYS A 32 16.74 0.44 17.60
CA LYS A 32 15.99 -0.44 16.67
C LYS A 32 16.52 -0.19 15.26
N SER A 33 17.85 -0.31 15.14
CA SER A 33 18.55 -0.61 13.90
C SER A 33 18.99 -2.06 13.95
N SER A 34 18.06 -2.97 14.23
CA SER A 34 18.05 -4.16 13.41
C SER A 34 17.37 -3.69 12.13
N GLU A 35 18.14 -3.60 11.04
CA GLU A 35 17.60 -4.12 9.79
C GLU A 35 17.09 -5.51 10.16
N GLU A 36 15.82 -5.59 10.55
CA GLU A 36 15.10 -6.84 10.48
C GLU A 36 15.12 -7.06 8.97
N ILE A 37 16.14 -7.80 8.53
CA ILE A 37 16.10 -8.46 7.25
C ILE A 37 14.79 -9.20 7.37
N HIS A 38 13.74 -8.67 6.74
CA HIS A 38 12.46 -9.33 6.64
C HIS A 38 12.76 -10.58 5.83
N VAL A 39 13.18 -11.65 6.52
CA VAL A 39 13.48 -12.92 5.92
C VAL A 39 12.12 -13.43 5.51
N MET A 40 11.79 -13.26 4.22
CA MET A 40 10.64 -13.92 3.65
C MET A 40 10.72 -15.39 4.03
N PRO A 41 9.63 -16.00 4.52
CA PRO A 41 9.66 -17.39 4.95
C PRO A 41 10.14 -18.27 3.79
N PRO A 42 10.75 -19.43 4.08
CA PRO A 42 11.27 -20.32 3.05
C PRO A 42 10.20 -20.58 1.99
N ILE A 43 10.50 -20.19 0.76
CA ILE A 43 9.60 -20.33 -0.38
C ILE A 43 9.77 -21.73 -0.95
N ASP A 44 8.65 -22.41 -1.21
CA ASP A 44 8.67 -23.64 -2.00
C ASP A 44 8.85 -23.34 -3.49
N GLU A 45 9.08 -24.39 -4.30
CA GLU A 45 9.30 -24.26 -5.74
C GLU A 45 8.11 -23.58 -6.46
N THR A 46 6.90 -23.74 -5.95
CA THR A 46 5.69 -23.14 -6.56
C THR A 46 5.69 -21.63 -6.31
N GLN A 47 5.96 -21.20 -5.09
CA GLN A 47 6.07 -19.79 -4.75
C GLN A 47 7.23 -19.11 -5.48
N GLU A 48 8.37 -19.80 -5.62
CA GLU A 48 9.49 -19.30 -6.40
C GLU A 48 9.09 -19.09 -7.87
N GLY A 49 8.37 -20.05 -8.47
CA GLY A 49 7.82 -19.92 -9.82
C GLY A 49 6.88 -18.72 -9.99
N LEU A 50 5.94 -18.54 -9.05
CA LEU A 50 5.02 -17.39 -9.04
C LEU A 50 5.77 -16.05 -8.90
N ARG A 51 6.75 -15.99 -7.99
CA ARG A 51 7.56 -14.78 -7.80
C ARG A 51 8.39 -14.44 -9.04
N ASN A 52 8.94 -15.45 -9.71
CA ASN A 52 9.68 -15.26 -10.96
C ASN A 52 8.75 -14.74 -12.07
N GLN A 53 7.51 -15.23 -12.14
CA GLN A 53 6.50 -14.72 -13.07
C GLN A 53 6.17 -13.25 -12.78
N VAL A 54 5.96 -12.88 -11.51
CA VAL A 54 5.74 -11.49 -11.09
C VAL A 54 6.89 -10.58 -11.51
N VAL A 55 8.15 -11.00 -11.27
CA VAL A 55 9.33 -10.23 -11.66
C VAL A 55 9.42 -10.07 -13.18
N SER A 56 9.15 -11.13 -13.94
CA SER A 56 9.14 -11.11 -15.41
C SER A 56 8.10 -10.12 -15.96
N ASP A 57 6.88 -10.17 -15.43
CA ASP A 57 5.81 -9.26 -15.82
C ASP A 57 6.08 -7.82 -15.41
N TYR A 58 6.75 -7.61 -14.28
CA TYR A 58 7.19 -6.30 -13.84
C TYR A 58 8.20 -5.68 -14.82
N ILE A 59 9.20 -6.47 -15.24
CA ILE A 59 10.19 -6.03 -16.22
C ILE A 59 9.50 -5.71 -17.56
N ARG A 60 8.51 -6.51 -17.99
CA ARG A 60 7.71 -6.24 -19.19
C ARG A 60 6.93 -4.93 -19.06
N ALA A 61 6.21 -4.72 -17.96
CA ALA A 61 5.46 -3.49 -17.72
C ALA A 61 6.37 -2.26 -17.66
N ARG A 62 7.58 -2.40 -17.10
CA ARG A 62 8.57 -1.32 -17.08
C ARG A 62 9.06 -0.94 -18.48
N GLY A 63 9.24 -1.92 -19.36
CA GLY A 63 9.67 -1.69 -20.74
C GLY A 63 8.58 -1.13 -21.65
N ASN A 64 7.31 -1.47 -21.39
CA ASN A 64 6.17 -1.05 -22.20
C ASN A 64 4.90 -0.96 -21.36
N LEU A 65 4.74 0.13 -20.61
CA LEU A 65 3.56 0.30 -19.77
C LEU A 65 2.35 0.75 -20.60
N ASN A 66 1.28 -0.03 -20.49
CA ASN A 66 -0.07 0.32 -20.90
C ASN A 66 -1.05 -0.37 -19.95
N SER A 67 -2.35 -0.20 -20.17
CA SER A 67 -3.35 -0.80 -19.29
C SER A 67 -3.28 -2.33 -19.22
N GLY A 68 -3.05 -2.99 -20.36
CA GLY A 68 -2.96 -4.46 -20.41
C GLY A 68 -1.70 -5.01 -19.74
N THR A 69 -0.54 -4.37 -19.91
CA THR A 69 0.69 -4.83 -19.27
C THR A 69 0.67 -4.61 -17.75
N LEU A 70 0.04 -3.53 -17.30
CA LEU A 70 -0.21 -3.31 -15.88
C LEU A 70 -1.23 -4.32 -15.33
N GLU A 71 -2.34 -4.56 -16.02
CA GLU A 71 -3.34 -5.57 -15.63
C GLU A 71 -2.71 -6.95 -15.43
N HIS A 72 -1.90 -7.40 -16.39
CA HIS A 72 -1.22 -8.70 -16.31
C HIS A 72 -0.24 -8.78 -15.14
N LEU A 73 0.53 -7.71 -14.88
CA LEU A 73 1.39 -7.64 -13.70
C LEU A 73 0.58 -7.78 -12.40
N LEU A 74 -0.51 -7.03 -12.28
CA LEU A 74 -1.35 -7.07 -11.09
C LEU A 74 -2.01 -8.45 -10.91
N GLN A 75 -2.43 -9.12 -11.99
CA GLN A 75 -2.93 -10.51 -11.93
C GLN A 75 -1.87 -11.47 -11.39
N SER A 76 -0.62 -11.38 -11.86
CA SER A 76 0.48 -12.21 -11.34
C SER A 76 0.75 -11.94 -9.86
N ILE A 77 0.71 -10.67 -9.43
CA ILE A 77 0.82 -10.30 -8.01
C ILE A 77 -0.35 -10.88 -7.19
N ALA A 78 -1.56 -10.87 -7.74
CA ALA A 78 -2.73 -11.43 -7.08
C ALA A 78 -2.60 -12.96 -6.88
N HIS A 79 -2.18 -13.70 -7.91
CA HIS A 79 -1.94 -15.14 -7.80
C HIS A 79 -0.89 -15.45 -6.72
N GLU A 80 0.19 -14.67 -6.67
CA GLU A 80 1.23 -14.86 -5.66
C GLU A 80 0.71 -14.56 -4.24
N ALA A 81 -0.05 -13.47 -4.07
CA ALA A 81 -0.67 -13.11 -2.79
C ALA A 81 -1.67 -14.18 -2.32
N HIS A 82 -2.47 -14.75 -3.24
CA HIS A 82 -3.34 -15.87 -2.97
C HIS A 82 -2.55 -17.07 -2.46
N TYR A 83 -1.58 -17.55 -3.26
CA TYR A 83 -0.79 -18.71 -2.90
C TYR A 83 -0.10 -18.55 -1.56
N PHE A 84 0.56 -17.40 -1.34
CA PHE A 84 1.33 -17.15 -0.13
C PHE A 84 0.45 -17.16 1.12
N ILE A 85 -0.63 -16.38 1.12
CA ILE A 85 -1.49 -16.25 2.31
C ILE A 85 -2.32 -17.50 2.54
N ASP A 86 -2.73 -18.20 1.49
CA ASP A 86 -3.50 -19.45 1.63
C ASP A 86 -2.61 -20.61 2.13
N THR A 87 -1.30 -20.59 1.84
CA THR A 87 -0.33 -21.61 2.27
C THR A 87 0.21 -21.34 3.68
N HIS A 88 0.64 -20.10 3.94
CA HIS A 88 1.36 -19.73 5.18
C HIS A 88 0.44 -19.08 6.23
N GLY A 89 -0.82 -18.84 5.88
CA GLY A 89 -1.78 -18.13 6.71
C GLY A 89 -1.45 -16.65 6.86
N THR A 90 -2.37 -15.91 7.49
CA THR A 90 -2.17 -14.47 7.74
C THR A 90 -0.98 -14.20 8.67
N GLY A 91 -0.68 -15.12 9.58
CA GLY A 91 0.44 -14.98 10.52
C GLY A 91 1.82 -15.12 9.92
N GLY A 92 1.92 -15.70 8.71
CA GLY A 92 3.17 -15.75 7.94
C GLY A 92 3.59 -14.41 7.34
N TRP A 93 2.71 -13.39 7.35
CA TRP A 93 2.99 -12.06 6.79
C TRP A 93 3.05 -10.97 7.86
N ASN A 94 4.24 -10.34 7.99
CA ASN A 94 4.49 -9.16 8.83
C ASN A 94 4.00 -9.22 10.29
N GLY A 95 4.03 -10.41 10.91
CA GLY A 95 3.64 -10.57 12.31
C GLY A 95 2.16 -10.34 12.59
N ASN A 96 1.30 -10.43 11.57
CA ASN A 96 -0.15 -10.38 11.76
C ASN A 96 -0.62 -11.54 12.66
N PRO A 97 -1.72 -11.38 13.42
CA PRO A 97 -2.32 -12.51 14.09
C PRO A 97 -2.85 -13.52 13.06
N SER A 98 -2.74 -14.81 13.39
CA SER A 98 -3.38 -15.87 12.62
C SER A 98 -4.91 -15.68 12.68
N SER A 99 -5.57 -15.65 11.53
CA SER A 99 -7.01 -15.44 11.42
C SER A 99 -7.59 -16.27 10.30
N ASN A 100 -8.77 -16.84 10.55
CA ASN A 100 -9.60 -17.51 9.55
C ASN A 100 -10.75 -16.61 9.06
N ASP A 101 -10.83 -15.36 9.52
CA ASP A 101 -11.85 -14.41 9.04
C ASP A 101 -11.52 -14.01 7.59
N PRO A 102 -12.41 -14.28 6.61
CA PRO A 102 -12.19 -13.94 5.20
C PRO A 102 -11.89 -12.47 4.95
N ARG A 103 -12.39 -11.56 5.80
CA ARG A 103 -12.13 -10.11 5.68
C ARG A 103 -10.71 -9.76 6.08
N VAL A 104 -10.19 -10.40 7.13
CA VAL A 104 -8.81 -10.25 7.58
C VAL A 104 -7.88 -10.84 6.54
N ILE A 105 -8.17 -12.05 6.05
CA ILE A 105 -7.40 -12.69 4.97
C ILE A 105 -7.32 -11.78 3.74
N GLY A 106 -8.47 -11.25 3.29
CA GLY A 106 -8.52 -10.32 2.17
C GLY A 106 -7.64 -9.10 2.38
N THR A 107 -7.75 -8.47 3.56
CA THR A 107 -6.94 -7.28 3.91
C THR A 107 -5.44 -7.60 3.91
N VAL A 108 -5.04 -8.75 4.44
CA VAL A 108 -3.63 -9.18 4.43
C VAL A 108 -3.13 -9.42 3.00
N LYS A 109 -3.96 -9.98 2.11
CA LYS A 109 -3.63 -10.11 0.68
C LYS A 109 -3.49 -8.77 -0.02
N HIS A 110 -4.34 -7.78 0.27
CA HIS A 110 -4.19 -6.40 -0.26
C HIS A 110 -2.84 -5.79 0.18
N HIS A 111 -2.49 -5.91 1.47
CA HIS A 111 -1.20 -5.41 1.97
C HIS A 111 -0.02 -6.14 1.33
N TYR A 112 -0.07 -7.47 1.22
CA TYR A 112 0.97 -8.24 0.55
C TYR A 112 1.17 -7.79 -0.91
N ALA A 113 0.08 -7.66 -1.67
CA ALA A 113 0.13 -7.23 -3.06
C ALA A 113 0.72 -5.82 -3.22
N LYS A 114 0.36 -4.90 -2.33
CA LYS A 114 0.94 -3.56 -2.26
C LYS A 114 2.44 -3.59 -1.99
N ASP A 115 2.85 -4.25 -0.90
CA ASP A 115 4.24 -4.31 -0.47
C ASP A 115 5.12 -4.98 -1.53
N LEU A 116 4.59 -5.99 -2.23
CA LEU A 116 5.28 -6.63 -3.35
C LEU A 116 5.49 -5.67 -4.52
N LEU A 117 4.45 -4.93 -4.93
CA LEU A 117 4.58 -3.95 -6.01
C LEU A 117 5.56 -2.82 -5.65
N GLU A 118 5.43 -2.25 -4.45
CA GLU A 118 6.34 -1.19 -3.96
C GLU A 118 7.78 -1.71 -3.83
N GLY A 119 7.96 -2.95 -3.37
CA GLY A 119 9.25 -3.62 -3.31
C GLY A 119 9.90 -3.79 -4.68
N LEU A 120 9.13 -4.17 -5.71
CA LEU A 120 9.61 -4.24 -7.10
C LEU A 120 10.01 -2.87 -7.63
N MET A 121 9.22 -1.82 -7.36
CA MET A 121 9.53 -0.45 -7.75
C MET A 121 10.80 0.09 -7.07
N LYS A 122 11.03 -0.28 -5.81
CA LYS A 122 12.26 0.05 -5.08
C LYS A 122 13.48 -0.70 -5.63
N LYS A 123 13.34 -2.00 -5.93
CA LYS A 123 14.45 -2.87 -6.34
C LYS A 123 14.83 -2.71 -7.81
N HIS A 124 13.85 -2.65 -8.71
CA HIS A 124 14.03 -2.67 -10.16
C HIS A 124 13.81 -1.29 -10.81
N GLY A 125 13.50 -0.27 -10.01
CA GLY A 125 13.20 1.10 -10.47
C GLY A 125 11.72 1.28 -10.80
N GLN A 126 11.26 2.54 -10.79
CA GLN A 126 9.85 2.90 -10.96
C GLN A 126 9.30 2.47 -12.34
N LEU A 127 8.02 2.06 -12.37
CA LEU A 127 7.27 1.92 -13.62
C LEU A 127 7.10 3.31 -14.27
N PRO A 128 7.14 3.41 -15.61
CA PRO A 128 6.93 4.68 -16.30
C PRO A 128 5.48 5.18 -16.13
N GLY A 129 5.22 6.44 -16.47
CA GLY A 129 3.85 7.00 -16.37
C GLY A 129 3.42 7.41 -14.97
N LYS A 130 2.13 7.74 -14.82
CA LYS A 130 1.52 8.21 -13.57
C LYS A 130 0.74 7.09 -12.90
N ILE A 131 1.47 6.14 -12.33
CA ILE A 131 0.90 5.09 -11.48
C ILE A 131 0.75 5.62 -10.06
N LYS A 132 -0.40 5.35 -9.45
CA LYS A 132 -0.66 5.64 -8.05
C LYS A 132 -1.12 4.38 -7.34
N ILE A 133 -0.60 4.15 -6.14
CA ILE A 133 -0.96 3.01 -5.29
C ILE A 133 -1.78 3.57 -4.12
N GLU A 134 -2.88 2.93 -3.78
CA GLU A 134 -3.74 3.30 -2.64
C GLU A 134 -4.17 4.78 -2.63
N CYS A 135 -4.49 5.33 -3.81
CA CYS A 135 -4.81 6.74 -3.96
C CYS A 135 -6.32 7.00 -3.93
N ASP A 136 -6.70 8.05 -3.20
CA ASP A 136 -8.07 8.54 -3.17
C ASP A 136 -8.42 9.35 -4.42
N TYR A 137 -9.51 8.95 -5.07
CA TYR A 137 -10.17 9.69 -6.13
C TYR A 137 -11.60 10.05 -5.69
N GLY A 138 -12.14 11.14 -6.23
CA GLY A 138 -13.41 11.70 -5.75
C GLY A 138 -13.26 13.17 -5.34
N HIS A 139 -14.37 13.87 -5.16
CA HIS A 139 -14.38 15.25 -4.67
C HIS A 139 -14.98 15.28 -3.27
N GLY A 140 -14.48 16.18 -2.43
CA GLY A 140 -14.79 16.30 -1.00
C GLY A 140 -16.27 16.04 -0.67
N GLY A 141 -16.55 14.86 -0.13
CA GLY A 141 -17.83 14.53 0.51
C GLY A 141 -18.84 13.71 -0.30
N SER A 142 -18.70 13.55 -1.63
CA SER A 142 -19.77 12.90 -2.43
C SER A 142 -19.59 11.39 -2.61
N PHE A 143 -18.36 10.93 -2.90
CA PHE A 143 -17.98 9.51 -2.88
C PHE A 143 -16.46 9.41 -3.03
N ALA A 144 -15.73 9.06 -1.96
CA ALA A 144 -14.30 8.78 -2.06
C ALA A 144 -14.10 7.34 -2.54
N ALA A 145 -13.32 7.17 -3.60
CA ALA A 145 -12.93 5.89 -4.16
C ALA A 145 -11.43 5.74 -3.97
N LYS A 146 -11.02 4.82 -3.10
CA LYS A 146 -9.62 4.42 -2.97
C LYS A 146 -9.34 3.35 -4.01
N ALA A 147 -8.43 3.63 -4.94
CA ALA A 147 -7.92 2.62 -5.88
C ALA A 147 -6.85 1.78 -5.20
N ASP A 148 -6.80 0.47 -5.41
CA ASP A 148 -5.61 -0.30 -5.04
C ASP A 148 -4.43 0.16 -5.88
N VAL A 149 -4.62 0.20 -7.21
CA VAL A 149 -3.68 0.76 -8.17
C VAL A 149 -4.44 1.56 -9.22
N ALA A 150 -3.90 2.69 -9.63
CA ALA A 150 -4.45 3.52 -10.69
C ALA A 150 -3.37 3.90 -11.72
N LEU A 151 -3.74 3.90 -12.99
CA LEU A 151 -2.93 4.43 -14.09
C LEU A 151 -3.64 5.62 -14.71
N GLU A 152 -3.00 6.79 -14.64
CA GLU A 152 -3.47 8.00 -15.34
C GLU A 152 -2.84 8.06 -16.74
N ASP A 153 -3.65 7.85 -17.78
CA ASP A 153 -3.22 7.84 -19.18
C ASP A 153 -4.00 8.90 -19.98
N GLY A 154 -3.40 10.08 -20.11
CA GLY A 154 -4.07 11.26 -20.68
C GLY A 154 -5.33 11.62 -19.89
N GLU A 155 -6.48 11.57 -20.57
CA GLU A 155 -7.80 11.85 -19.99
C GLU A 155 -8.53 10.59 -19.49
N VAL A 156 -7.91 9.40 -19.62
CA VAL A 156 -8.50 8.14 -19.16
C VAL A 156 -7.84 7.72 -17.85
N LEU A 157 -8.67 7.41 -16.86
CA LEU A 157 -8.22 6.84 -15.60
C LEU A 157 -8.54 5.34 -15.57
N TYR A 158 -7.51 4.51 -15.46
CA TYR A 158 -7.67 3.08 -15.20
C TYR A 158 -7.58 2.83 -13.70
N PHE A 159 -8.63 2.21 -13.15
CA PHE A 159 -8.80 1.85 -11.75
C PHE A 159 -8.68 0.33 -11.64
N TYR A 160 -7.63 -0.17 -11.00
CA TYR A 160 -7.45 -1.60 -10.75
C TYR A 160 -7.84 -1.90 -9.31
N ASP A 161 -8.73 -2.88 -9.15
CA ASP A 161 -9.33 -3.26 -7.87
C ASP A 161 -9.13 -4.76 -7.64
N TYR A 162 -8.31 -5.11 -6.66
CA TYR A 162 -8.06 -6.49 -6.25
C TYR A 162 -9.29 -7.08 -5.59
N LYS A 163 -9.60 -8.35 -5.90
CA LYS A 163 -10.74 -9.09 -5.35
C LYS A 163 -10.30 -10.20 -4.39
N PHE A 164 -9.61 -9.83 -3.33
CA PHE A 164 -9.14 -10.79 -2.32
C PHE A 164 -10.21 -11.18 -1.27
N GLY A 165 -11.42 -10.61 -1.34
CA GLY A 165 -12.55 -10.86 -0.44
C GLY A 165 -13.91 -10.69 -1.13
N GLU A 166 -14.99 -10.43 -0.37
CA GLU A 166 -16.33 -10.28 -0.95
C GLU A 166 -16.42 -9.17 -2.01
N SER A 167 -17.31 -9.38 -2.98
CA SER A 167 -17.41 -8.67 -4.26
C SER A 167 -17.35 -7.15 -4.13
N GLY A 168 -16.18 -6.57 -4.45
CA GLY A 168 -16.03 -5.13 -4.60
C GLY A 168 -16.90 -4.59 -5.75
N PHE A 169 -17.45 -3.40 -5.55
CA PHE A 169 -18.22 -2.62 -6.52
C PHE A 169 -19.39 -3.32 -7.24
N ASN A 170 -20.58 -3.26 -6.64
CA ASN A 170 -21.81 -3.43 -7.41
C ASN A 170 -21.93 -2.36 -8.52
N ASN A 171 -22.79 -2.60 -9.52
CA ASN A 171 -22.95 -1.70 -10.67
C ASN A 171 -23.29 -0.26 -10.27
N GLN A 172 -24.03 -0.07 -9.19
CA GLN A 172 -24.36 1.24 -8.64
C GLN A 172 -23.12 1.97 -8.14
N ARG A 173 -22.27 1.30 -7.36
CA ARG A 173 -21.02 1.86 -6.82
C ARG A 173 -20.03 2.17 -7.94
N ARG A 174 -19.93 1.31 -8.97
CA ARG A 174 -19.13 1.61 -10.18
C ARG A 174 -19.58 2.91 -10.84
N ARG A 175 -20.90 3.08 -11.04
CA ARG A 175 -21.46 4.31 -11.63
C ARG A 175 -21.18 5.53 -10.76
N GLN A 176 -21.35 5.42 -9.44
CA GLN A 176 -21.07 6.51 -8.49
C GLN A 176 -19.61 6.98 -8.58
N ILE A 177 -18.66 6.03 -8.66
CA ILE A 177 -17.24 6.37 -8.82
C ILE A 177 -17.00 7.11 -10.13
N LYS A 178 -17.48 6.55 -11.25
CA LYS A 178 -17.31 7.18 -12.57
C LYS A 178 -17.85 8.60 -12.56
N ASP A 179 -19.09 8.78 -12.11
CA ASP A 179 -19.76 10.07 -12.07
C ASP A 179 -19.03 11.07 -11.17
N SER A 180 -18.54 10.62 -10.00
CA SER A 180 -17.79 11.46 -9.07
C SER A 180 -16.48 12.00 -9.64
N ILE A 181 -15.91 11.33 -10.65
CA ILE A 181 -14.64 11.70 -11.28
C ILE A 181 -14.87 12.50 -12.56
N THR A 182 -15.82 12.08 -13.41
CA THR A 182 -16.01 12.62 -14.77
C THR A 182 -17.02 13.77 -14.87
N LYS A 183 -18.03 13.86 -13.99
CA LYS A 183 -19.11 14.86 -14.12
C LYS A 183 -18.83 16.20 -13.43
N ARG A 184 -17.56 16.55 -13.24
CA ARG A 184 -17.16 17.83 -12.61
C ARG A 184 -17.12 18.96 -13.62
N GLN A 185 -17.14 20.20 -13.13
CA GLN A 185 -16.77 21.36 -13.94
C GLN A 185 -15.26 21.27 -14.24
N ASN A 186 -14.89 21.10 -15.51
CA ASN A 186 -13.52 20.85 -15.99
C ASN A 186 -12.87 19.59 -15.38
N PRO A 187 -13.38 18.39 -15.71
CA PRO A 187 -12.83 17.17 -15.16
C PRO A 187 -11.44 16.90 -15.74
N LYS A 188 -10.49 16.46 -14.88
CA LYS A 188 -9.17 15.98 -15.35
C LYS A 188 -9.29 14.73 -16.22
N PHE A 189 -10.28 13.88 -15.93
CA PHE A 189 -10.51 12.62 -16.63
C PHE A 189 -11.90 12.62 -17.24
N THR A 190 -11.98 12.26 -18.53
CA THR A 190 -13.23 12.17 -19.28
C THR A 190 -13.80 10.75 -19.28
N ASP A 191 -12.96 9.74 -19.03
CA ASP A 191 -13.37 8.34 -18.85
C ASP A 191 -12.68 7.69 -17.63
N VAL A 192 -13.37 6.75 -17.01
CA VAL A 192 -12.87 5.91 -15.92
C VAL A 192 -13.18 4.45 -16.21
N ARG A 193 -12.13 3.64 -16.28
CA ARG A 193 -12.20 2.19 -16.54
C ARG A 193 -11.85 1.43 -15.28
N ILE A 194 -12.84 0.75 -14.70
CA ILE A 194 -12.67 -0.07 -13.50
C ILE A 194 -12.41 -1.50 -13.95
N ILE A 195 -11.23 -2.01 -13.63
CA ILE A 195 -10.71 -3.34 -13.98
C ILE A 195 -10.60 -4.13 -12.67
N GLU A 196 -11.21 -5.32 -12.64
CA GLU A 196 -11.09 -6.20 -11.49
C GLU A 196 -9.88 -7.10 -11.66
N ILE A 197 -9.01 -7.13 -10.65
CA ILE A 197 -7.90 -8.06 -10.61
C ILE A 197 -8.30 -9.25 -9.74
N ARG A 198 -8.31 -10.42 -10.35
CA ARG A 198 -8.56 -11.72 -9.71
C ARG A 198 -7.27 -12.50 -9.80
N GLY A 199 -6.85 -13.08 -8.67
CA GLY A 199 -5.79 -14.08 -8.64
C GLY A 199 -6.38 -15.47 -8.50
#